data_AF-A0AAD6V0Z9-F1
#
_entry.id   AF-A0AAD6V0Z9-F1
#
_cell.length_a   1.000
_cell.length_b   1.000
_cell.length_c   1.000
_cell.angle_alpha   90.00
_cell.angle_beta   90.00
_cell.angle_gamma   90.00
#
_symmetry.space_group_name_H-M   'P 1'
#
loop_
_entity.id
_entity.type
_entity.pdbx_description
1 polymer ?
#
loop_
_entity_poly.entity_id
_entity_poly.type
_entity_poly.pdbx_seq_one_letter_code
_entity_poly.pdbx_strand_id
1 'polypeptide(L)'
;LYHLLEFLVGTMYLQRVGWIFLKDSDWEFSVDGQQLELGNEDSHLRKLTFWGDRQLVPKWESPHHQHRNEDSVETFTGRLVDLSTGVCVDAVVTERPDFVLPLAIHGTGVSCLLLKRSKNAAKRPVYWAKKVGMANFPTYMLAQTDK
;
A
#
# COMPACT_ATOMS: atom_id res chain seq x y z
N LEU A 1 20.88 -17.59 35.56
CA LEU A 1 20.51 -18.49 34.45
C LEU A 1 19.01 -18.51 34.13
N TYR A 2 18.12 -18.11 35.05
CA TYR A 2 16.67 -18.03 34.81
C TYR A 2 16.21 -16.78 34.01
N HIS A 3 16.91 -15.65 34.10
CA HIS A 3 16.52 -14.42 33.38
C HIS A 3 16.99 -14.33 31.92
N LEU A 4 17.82 -15.26 31.43
CA LEU A 4 18.23 -15.28 30.01
C LEU A 4 17.26 -16.07 29.13
N LEU A 5 16.44 -16.97 29.72
CA LEU A 5 15.41 -17.74 29.01
C LEU A 5 14.06 -17.02 28.95
N GLU A 6 13.81 -16.07 29.84
CA GLU A 6 12.56 -15.29 29.85
C GLU A 6 12.46 -14.28 28.70
N PHE A 7 13.58 -13.96 28.04
CA PHE A 7 13.61 -13.16 26.82
C PHE A 7 13.41 -13.99 25.53
N LEU A 8 13.42 -15.32 25.62
CA LEU A 8 13.37 -16.24 24.47
C LEU A 8 11.94 -16.65 24.08
N VAL A 9 10.94 -16.30 24.90
CA VAL A 9 9.50 -16.59 24.65
C VAL A 9 8.67 -15.31 24.56
N GLY A 10 9.31 -14.19 24.23
CA GLY A 10 8.62 -13.03 23.71
C GLY A 10 8.42 -13.21 22.21
N THR A 11 7.52 -14.10 21.78
CA THR A 11 7.00 -14.06 20.40
C THR A 11 6.39 -12.68 20.22
N MET A 12 7.15 -11.73 19.68
CA MET A 12 6.61 -10.46 19.19
C MET A 12 5.52 -10.83 18.20
N TYR A 13 4.28 -10.77 18.66
CA TYR A 13 3.10 -10.91 17.83
C TYR A 13 3.04 -9.64 16.97
N LEU A 14 3.83 -9.63 15.89
CA LEU A 14 3.74 -8.61 14.87
C LEU A 14 2.35 -8.74 14.24
N GLN A 15 1.46 -7.82 14.60
CA GLN A 15 0.16 -7.70 13.96
C GLN A 15 0.40 -7.21 12.53
N ARG A 16 0.44 -8.16 11.59
CA ARG A 16 0.64 -7.93 10.16
C ARG A 16 -0.69 -7.55 9.51
N VAL A 17 -1.27 -6.41 9.93
CA VAL A 17 -2.55 -5.95 9.40
C VAL A 17 -2.35 -4.67 8.61
N GLY A 18 -2.97 -4.62 7.43
CA GLY A 18 -2.90 -3.49 6.53
C GLY A 18 -1.80 -3.63 5.48
N TRP A 19 -1.35 -2.49 4.97
CA TRP A 19 -0.48 -2.43 3.81
C TRP A 19 0.51 -1.27 3.93
N ILE A 20 1.60 -1.36 3.17
CA ILE A 20 2.58 -0.28 2.99
C ILE A 20 2.72 0.09 1.52
N PHE A 21 3.01 1.35 1.23
CA PHE A 21 3.36 1.80 -0.12
C PHE A 21 4.87 1.92 -0.27
N LEU A 22 5.42 1.26 -1.28
CA LEU A 22 6.81 1.34 -1.71
C LEU A 22 6.86 2.11 -3.02
N LYS A 23 7.49 3.28 -3.03
CA LYS A 23 7.65 4.10 -4.24
C LYS A 23 8.79 3.55 -5.07
N ASP A 24 8.63 3.27 -6.36
CA ASP A 24 9.67 2.61 -7.15
C ASP A 24 11.01 3.38 -7.16
N SER A 25 10.98 4.71 -7.17
CA SER A 25 12.18 5.55 -7.18
C SER A 25 13.05 5.43 -5.93
N ASP A 26 12.47 5.00 -4.81
CA ASP A 26 13.17 4.97 -3.52
C ASP A 26 13.98 3.68 -3.35
N TRP A 27 13.90 2.75 -4.31
CA TRP A 27 14.55 1.45 -4.26
C TRP A 27 15.49 1.35 -5.47
N GLU A 28 16.79 1.51 -5.22
CA GLU A 28 17.82 1.35 -6.26
C GLU A 28 17.91 -0.08 -6.79
N PHE A 29 17.32 -1.04 -6.09
CA PHE A 29 17.38 -2.46 -6.42
C PHE A 29 16.13 -2.94 -7.13
N SER A 30 16.31 -3.97 -7.96
CA SER A 30 15.24 -4.72 -8.62
C SER A 30 14.17 -5.22 -7.62
N VAL A 31 13.07 -5.76 -8.15
CA VAL A 31 12.03 -6.45 -7.36
C VAL A 31 12.63 -7.39 -6.29
N ASP A 32 13.74 -8.06 -6.63
CA ASP A 32 14.46 -8.98 -5.73
C ASP A 32 15.10 -8.26 -4.53
N GLY A 33 15.56 -7.02 -4.69
CA GLY A 33 16.10 -6.20 -3.61
C GLY A 33 15.03 -5.74 -2.62
N GLN A 34 13.84 -5.38 -3.11
CA GLN A 34 12.70 -5.03 -2.23
C GLN A 34 12.29 -6.24 -1.37
N GLN A 35 12.24 -7.43 -1.97
CA GLN A 35 11.96 -8.68 -1.26
C GLN A 35 13.03 -9.02 -0.22
N LEU A 36 14.31 -8.79 -0.55
CA LEU A 36 15.42 -9.09 0.36
C LEU A 36 15.39 -8.16 1.58
N GLU A 37 15.18 -6.87 1.39
CA GLU A 37 15.15 -5.88 2.49
C GLU A 37 13.94 -6.10 3.40
N LEU A 38 12.72 -6.19 2.83
CA LEU A 38 11.54 -6.53 3.61
C LEU A 38 11.65 -7.90 4.28
N GLY A 39 12.29 -8.87 3.62
CA GLY A 39 12.52 -10.21 4.14
C GLY A 39 13.54 -10.28 5.27
N ASN A 40 14.47 -9.33 5.34
CA ASN A 40 15.42 -9.19 6.45
C ASN A 40 14.73 -8.61 7.70
N GLU A 41 13.78 -7.69 7.50
CA GLU A 41 12.97 -7.11 8.58
C GLU A 41 11.86 -8.06 9.06
N ASP A 42 11.17 -8.73 8.14
CA ASP A 42 10.16 -9.74 8.43
C ASP A 42 10.29 -10.93 7.47
N SER A 43 10.69 -12.09 8.02
CA SER A 43 10.83 -13.32 7.23
C SER A 43 9.55 -13.74 6.48
N HIS A 44 8.38 -13.27 6.92
CA HIS A 44 7.10 -13.48 6.23
C HIS A 44 7.06 -12.79 4.85
N LEU A 45 7.76 -11.66 4.71
CA LEU A 45 7.80 -10.85 3.49
C LEU A 45 8.97 -11.22 2.56
N ARG A 46 9.73 -12.26 2.91
CA ARG A 46 10.86 -12.75 2.11
C ARG A 46 10.44 -13.32 0.75
N LYS A 47 9.15 -13.67 0.61
CA LYS A 47 8.56 -14.13 -0.64
C LYS A 47 7.30 -13.32 -0.93
N LEU A 48 7.48 -12.20 -1.62
CA LEU A 48 6.36 -11.40 -2.10
C LEU A 48 5.69 -12.04 -3.31
N THR A 49 4.37 -11.94 -3.38
CA THR A 49 3.58 -12.43 -4.52
C THR A 49 3.11 -11.25 -5.34
N PHE A 50 3.71 -11.07 -6.52
CA PHE A 50 3.29 -10.00 -7.43
C PHE A 50 2.08 -10.45 -8.23
N TRP A 51 1.09 -9.55 -8.34
CA TRP A 51 -0.07 -9.84 -9.18
C TRP A 51 0.28 -9.78 -10.68
N GLY A 52 1.30 -9.00 -11.05
CA GLY A 52 1.91 -8.98 -12.38
C GLY A 52 0.95 -8.54 -13.49
N ASP A 53 1.20 -9.00 -14.72
CA ASP A 53 0.47 -8.61 -15.95
C ASP A 53 -1.06 -8.85 -15.90
N ARG A 54 -1.54 -9.61 -14.93
CA ARG A 54 -2.98 -9.87 -14.73
C ARG A 54 -3.66 -8.74 -13.98
N GLN A 55 -2.90 -7.84 -13.36
CA GLN A 55 -3.46 -6.69 -12.67
C GLN A 55 -3.88 -5.63 -13.68
N LEU A 56 -5.15 -5.26 -13.63
CA LEU A 56 -5.60 -4.02 -14.26
C LEU A 56 -5.06 -2.85 -13.44
N VAL A 57 -4.14 -2.05 -13.98
CA VAL A 57 -3.67 -0.83 -13.31
C VAL A 57 -4.51 0.34 -13.79
N PRO A 58 -5.33 0.97 -12.92
CA PRO A 58 -6.13 2.13 -13.33
C PRO A 58 -5.20 3.26 -13.76
N LYS A 59 -5.50 3.88 -14.91
CA LYS A 59 -4.84 5.14 -15.27
C LYS A 59 -5.28 6.22 -14.30
N TRP A 60 -4.32 6.91 -13.71
CA TRP A 60 -4.57 7.98 -12.76
C TRP A 60 -4.17 9.32 -13.39
N GLU A 61 -5.16 10.05 -13.90
CA GLU A 61 -4.96 11.42 -14.39
C GLU A 61 -5.34 12.39 -13.26
N SER A 62 -4.41 13.27 -12.87
CA SER A 62 -4.69 14.28 -11.86
C SER A 62 -5.82 15.20 -12.34
N PRO A 63 -6.89 15.40 -11.54
CA PRO A 63 -8.02 16.26 -11.94
C PRO A 63 -7.65 17.73 -12.16
N HIS A 64 -6.42 18.15 -11.83
CA HIS A 64 -5.92 19.51 -12.07
C HIS A 64 -5.34 19.73 -13.48
N HIS A 65 -5.30 18.71 -14.35
CA HIS A 65 -4.75 18.86 -15.71
C HIS A 65 -5.61 19.70 -16.68
N GLN A 66 -6.85 20.06 -16.33
CA GLN A 66 -7.74 20.76 -17.27
C GLN A 66 -7.69 22.30 -17.20
N HIS A 67 -6.97 22.91 -16.26
CA HIS A 67 -6.88 24.37 -16.18
C HIS A 67 -5.46 24.89 -15.90
N ARG A 68 -4.81 25.36 -16.98
CA ARG A 68 -3.70 26.34 -17.06
C ARG A 68 -2.36 25.97 -16.39
N ASN A 69 -1.33 25.96 -17.24
CA ASN A 69 0.04 26.44 -17.04
C ASN A 69 0.77 26.05 -15.73
N GLU A 70 1.82 25.23 -15.91
CA GLU A 70 3.03 25.07 -15.08
C GLU A 70 3.08 24.17 -13.84
N ASP A 71 1.97 23.66 -13.28
CA ASP A 71 2.05 22.68 -12.17
C ASP A 71 1.50 21.31 -12.58
N SER A 72 2.21 20.57 -13.44
CA SER A 72 1.93 19.15 -13.62
C SER A 72 2.21 18.42 -12.31
N VAL A 73 1.17 17.96 -11.62
CA VAL A 73 1.33 17.13 -10.43
C VAL A 73 2.05 15.86 -10.84
N GLU A 74 3.31 15.72 -10.40
CA GLU A 74 4.13 14.57 -10.71
C GLU A 74 3.46 13.29 -10.17
N THR A 75 3.19 12.34 -11.07
CA THR A 75 2.75 11.00 -10.70
C THR A 75 3.96 10.09 -10.58
N PHE A 76 3.95 9.22 -9.57
CA PHE A 76 4.96 8.20 -9.39
C PHE A 76 4.32 6.82 -9.29
N THR A 77 5.05 5.83 -9.78
CA THR A 77 4.69 4.42 -9.68
C THR A 77 5.24 3.84 -8.39
N GLY A 78 4.58 2.80 -7.90
CA GLY A 78 5.02 2.05 -6.75
C GLY A 78 4.12 0.85 -6.52
N ARG A 79 4.34 0.18 -5.39
CA ARG A 79 3.61 -1.02 -4.99
C ARG A 79 2.99 -0.86 -3.63
N LEU A 80 1.76 -1.32 -3.51
CA LEU A 80 1.10 -1.54 -2.23
C LEU A 80 1.35 -3.00 -1.83
N VAL A 81 2.00 -3.20 -0.69
CA VAL A 81 2.30 -4.52 -0.14
C VAL A 81 1.37 -4.79 1.02
N ASP A 82 0.51 -5.81 0.87
CA ASP A 82 -0.29 -6.33 1.97
C ASP A 82 0.62 -7.10 2.93
N LEU A 83 0.75 -6.61 4.15
CA LEU A 83 1.67 -7.18 5.15
C LEU A 83 1.20 -8.57 5.61
N SER A 84 -0.11 -8.83 5.55
CA SER A 84 -0.72 -10.08 6.00
C SER A 84 -0.50 -11.23 5.03
N THR A 85 -0.48 -10.94 3.72
CA THR A 85 -0.41 -11.95 2.66
C THR A 85 0.88 -11.90 1.84
N GLY A 86 1.65 -10.81 1.96
CA GLY A 86 2.83 -10.56 1.11
C GLY A 86 2.48 -10.27 -0.35
N VAL A 87 1.20 -10.04 -0.66
CA VAL A 87 0.77 -9.71 -2.03
C VAL A 87 1.11 -8.27 -2.35
N CYS A 88 1.67 -8.07 -3.53
CA CYS A 88 2.00 -6.75 -4.06
C CYS A 88 1.07 -6.39 -5.21
N VAL A 89 0.51 -5.18 -5.14
CA VAL A 89 -0.27 -4.59 -6.23
C VAL A 89 0.38 -3.30 -6.72
N ASP A 90 0.48 -3.15 -8.02
CA ASP A 90 1.02 -1.94 -8.64
C ASP A 90 0.03 -0.78 -8.47
N ALA A 91 0.55 0.41 -8.25
CA ALA A 91 -0.23 1.62 -8.06
C ALA A 91 0.46 2.83 -8.68
N VAL A 92 -0.34 3.74 -9.24
CA VAL A 92 0.10 5.06 -9.68
C VAL A 92 -0.51 6.08 -8.75
N VAL A 93 0.33 6.91 -8.13
CA VAL A 93 -0.09 7.88 -7.14
C VAL A 93 0.60 9.23 -7.34
N THR A 94 -0.04 10.30 -6.86
CA THR A 94 0.54 11.66 -6.79
C THR A 94 1.17 11.95 -5.43
N GLU A 95 0.89 11.11 -4.42
CA GLU A 95 1.41 11.24 -3.06
C GLU A 95 1.34 9.87 -2.35
N ARG A 96 2.21 9.62 -1.37
CA ARG A 96 2.19 8.36 -0.59
C ARG A 96 0.88 8.20 0.18
N PRO A 97 0.02 7.24 -0.18
CA PRO A 97 -1.29 7.06 0.46
C PRO A 97 -1.15 6.52 1.89
N ASP A 98 -2.19 6.70 2.71
CA ASP A 98 -2.31 6.14 4.06
C ASP A 98 -3.67 5.49 4.34
N PHE A 99 -4.52 5.41 3.32
CA PHE A 99 -5.82 4.78 3.40
C PHE A 99 -6.27 4.25 2.02
N VAL A 100 -6.94 3.10 2.04
CA VAL A 100 -7.52 2.44 0.86
C VAL A 100 -9.03 2.42 1.05
N LEU A 101 -9.77 2.91 0.08
CA LEU A 101 -11.23 2.89 0.07
C LEU A 101 -11.74 2.05 -1.12
N PRO A 102 -12.35 0.88 -0.89
CA PRO A 102 -12.98 0.11 -1.94
C PRO A 102 -14.10 0.90 -2.62
N LEU A 103 -14.14 0.90 -3.96
CA LEU A 103 -15.15 1.58 -4.76
C LEU A 103 -16.07 0.60 -5.49
N ALA A 104 -15.49 -0.41 -6.13
CA ALA A 104 -16.23 -1.35 -6.97
C ALA A 104 -15.60 -2.73 -6.94
N ILE A 105 -16.45 -3.75 -7.03
CA ILE A 105 -16.05 -5.16 -7.09
C ILE A 105 -16.40 -5.69 -8.47
N HIS A 106 -15.45 -6.36 -9.11
CA HIS A 106 -15.62 -6.97 -10.43
C HIS A 106 -14.95 -8.34 -10.46
N GLY A 107 -15.25 -9.16 -11.47
CA GLY A 107 -14.74 -10.55 -11.54
C GLY A 107 -13.21 -10.65 -11.56
N THR A 108 -12.51 -9.56 -11.93
CA THR A 108 -11.05 -9.47 -11.98
C THR A 108 -10.42 -8.79 -10.76
N GLY A 109 -11.19 -8.33 -9.77
CA GLY A 109 -10.65 -7.65 -8.60
C GLY A 109 -11.57 -6.62 -7.95
N VAL A 110 -10.97 -5.75 -7.15
CA VAL A 110 -11.63 -4.65 -6.43
C VAL A 110 -10.92 -3.37 -6.80
N SER A 111 -11.65 -2.45 -7.44
CA SER A 111 -11.15 -1.10 -7.66
C SER A 111 -11.20 -0.31 -6.38
N CYS A 112 -10.05 0.22 -5.99
CA CYS A 112 -9.87 0.99 -4.77
C CYS A 112 -9.34 2.38 -5.07
N LEU A 113 -9.81 3.31 -4.26
CA LEU A 113 -9.28 4.66 -4.15
C LEU A 113 -8.16 4.69 -3.14
N LEU A 114 -7.06 5.36 -3.49
CA LEU A 114 -5.96 5.63 -2.59
C LEU A 114 -6.10 7.05 -2.05
N LEU A 115 -6.12 7.16 -0.73
CA LEU A 115 -6.37 8.40 -0.02
C LEU A 115 -5.17 8.79 0.85
N LYS A 116 -4.98 10.10 0.97
CA LYS A 116 -4.12 10.72 1.97
C LYS A 116 -4.96 11.49 2.97
N ARG A 117 -4.96 11.07 4.23
CA ARG A 117 -5.70 11.77 5.29
C ARG A 117 -4.88 12.94 5.82
N SER A 118 -5.52 14.09 5.99
CA SER A 118 -4.88 15.23 6.64
C SER A 118 -4.59 14.90 8.11
N LYS A 119 -3.33 15.10 8.54
CA LYS A 119 -2.91 14.92 9.94
C LYS A 119 -3.46 16.01 10.87
N ASN A 120 -4.02 17.10 10.33
CA ASN A 120 -4.52 18.24 11.10
C ASN A 120 -5.98 18.09 11.55
N ALA A 121 -6.38 16.88 11.97
CA ALA A 121 -7.72 16.60 12.49
C ALA A 121 -8.05 17.39 13.77
N ALA A 122 -7.03 17.81 14.53
CA ALA A 122 -7.21 18.58 15.77
C ALA A 122 -7.80 19.98 15.57
N LYS A 123 -7.76 20.56 14.35
CA LYS A 123 -8.24 21.93 14.08
C LYS A 123 -9.50 21.99 13.23
N ARG A 124 -9.94 20.87 12.64
CA ARG A 124 -11.17 20.80 11.82
C ARG A 124 -11.86 19.45 12.04
N PRO A 125 -13.13 19.42 12.49
CA PRO A 125 -13.88 18.19 12.74
C PRO A 125 -14.26 17.42 11.46
N VAL A 126 -13.86 17.90 10.29
CA VAL A 126 -14.04 17.24 9.00
C VAL A 126 -12.70 16.64 8.59
N TYR A 127 -12.62 15.31 8.58
CA TYR A 127 -11.48 14.59 8.02
C TYR A 127 -11.44 14.82 6.51
N TRP A 128 -10.58 15.74 6.07
CA TRP A 128 -10.30 15.91 4.65
C TRP A 128 -9.34 14.80 4.22
N ALA A 129 -9.80 13.95 3.30
CA ALA A 129 -8.99 12.98 2.61
C ALA A 129 -8.77 13.42 1.17
N LYS A 130 -7.51 13.56 0.76
CA LYS A 130 -7.14 13.88 -0.62
C LYS A 130 -7.10 12.56 -1.41
N LYS A 131 -7.73 12.56 -2.59
CA LYS A 131 -7.60 11.48 -3.58
C LYS A 131 -6.21 11.57 -4.20
N VAL A 132 -5.39 10.53 -4.00
CA VAL A 132 -3.98 10.54 -4.43
C VAL A 132 -3.65 9.44 -5.43
N GLY A 133 -4.56 8.51 -5.68
CA GLY A 133 -4.35 7.47 -6.69
C GLY A 133 -5.49 6.48 -6.73
N MET A 134 -5.32 5.44 -7.54
CA MET A 134 -6.20 4.28 -7.61
C MET A 134 -5.37 3.02 -7.81
N ALA A 135 -5.87 1.90 -7.28
CA ALA A 135 -5.28 0.59 -7.50
C ALA A 135 -6.40 -0.45 -7.58
N ASN A 136 -6.17 -1.51 -8.33
CA ASN A 136 -7.01 -2.70 -8.22
C ASN A 136 -6.35 -3.68 -7.26
N PHE A 137 -7.17 -4.32 -6.42
CA PHE A 137 -6.75 -5.34 -5.47
C PHE A 137 -7.42 -6.68 -5.76
N PRO A 138 -6.81 -7.81 -5.39
CA PRO A 138 -7.46 -9.10 -5.53
C PRO A 138 -8.71 -9.18 -4.65
N THR A 139 -9.67 -10.00 -5.06
CA THR A 139 -10.96 -10.13 -4.37
C THR A 139 -10.83 -10.61 -2.91
N TYR A 140 -9.73 -11.30 -2.55
CA TYR A 140 -9.49 -11.71 -1.16
C TYR A 140 -9.38 -10.51 -0.19
N MET A 141 -9.07 -9.31 -0.68
CA MET A 141 -9.01 -8.10 0.16
C MET A 141 -10.32 -7.89 0.94
N LEU A 142 -11.45 -8.25 0.37
CA LEU A 142 -12.77 -8.11 1.00
C LEU A 142 -13.04 -9.17 2.05
N ALA A 143 -12.27 -10.25 2.08
CA ALA A 143 -12.37 -11.29 3.10
C ALA A 143 -11.74 -10.84 4.43
N GLN A 144 -11.08 -9.67 4.49
CA GLN A 144 -10.49 -9.09 5.71
C GLN A 144 -11.54 -8.38 6.60
N THR A 145 -12.72 -8.98 6.78
CA THR A 145 -13.59 -8.65 7.92
C THR A 145 -13.32 -9.66 9.02
N ASP A 146 -12.74 -9.22 10.12
CA ASP A 146 -12.47 -10.08 11.28
C ASP A 146 -13.75 -10.64 11.89
N LYS A 147 -13.59 -11.84 12.46
CA LYS A 147 -14.43 -12.40 13.53
C LYS A 147 -14.16 -11.69 14.84
#